data_AF-A0A4Q7NSU2-F1
#
_entry.id   AF-A0A4Q7NSU2-F1
#
_cell.length_a   1.000
_cell.length_b   1.000
_cell.length_c   1.000
_cell.angle_alpha   90.00
_cell.angle_beta   90.00
_cell.angle_gamma   90.00
#
_symmetry.space_group_name_H-M   'P 1'
#
loop_
_entity.id
_entity.type
_entity.pdbx_description
1 polymer ?
#
loop_
_entity_poly.entity_id
_entity_poly.type
_entity_poly.pdbx_seq_one_letter_code
_entity_poly.pdbx_strand_id
1 'polypeptide(L)'
;MATKTDQPGNQTPDTPDVSETELRKQKVADLRVIAEQEGVPGAGDLHKDELVDAIVDVREGHGGAQESAREGGGSAGEPGDGGPDDGRVRTGPDSSKSLKYSQEITSPDDDPEREGRSLVTTSHEVIRQWAESRDGVPSTVEGTGPGDTLGVLRLDFGGDDGDRLTHVSWDEWFATFDERGLNFIYQEDHTDGRPSTFFRLENPDREDG
;
A
#
# COMPACT_ATOMS: atom_id res chain seq x y z
N MET A 1 -46.26 10.53 15.60
CA MET A 1 -45.15 11.38 15.13
C MET A 1 -43.89 10.54 15.20
N ALA A 2 -43.24 10.29 14.05
CA ALA A 2 -41.92 9.64 13.93
C ALA A 2 -40.81 10.64 14.35
N THR A 3 -39.65 10.22 14.87
CA THR A 3 -38.41 9.78 14.15
C THR A 3 -37.47 9.02 15.12
N LYS A 4 -36.94 7.80 14.83
CA LYS A 4 -35.75 7.39 14.01
C LYS A 4 -34.51 7.08 14.92
N THR A 5 -34.25 5.80 15.28
CA THR A 5 -33.18 4.86 14.80
C THR A 5 -31.75 5.32 15.17
N ASP A 6 -31.07 4.74 16.16
CA ASP A 6 -30.25 3.49 16.23
C ASP A 6 -28.90 3.51 15.45
N GLN A 7 -27.84 3.00 16.13
CA GLN A 7 -26.44 2.72 15.75
C GLN A 7 -25.34 3.82 15.82
N PRO A 8 -24.28 3.54 16.60
CA PRO A 8 -22.89 3.65 16.15
C PRO A 8 -22.37 2.25 15.77
N GLY A 9 -22.21 2.01 14.48
CA GLY A 9 -21.58 0.80 13.94
C GLY A 9 -20.10 1.04 13.70
N ASN A 10 -19.25 0.23 14.34
CA ASN A 10 -18.24 -0.58 13.66
C ASN A 10 -17.59 -1.50 14.70
N GLN A 11 -18.23 -2.65 14.93
CA GLN A 11 -17.55 -3.83 15.42
C GLN A 11 -17.17 -4.64 14.18
N THR A 12 -15.88 -4.92 14.00
CA THR A 12 -15.44 -6.10 13.24
C THR A 12 -14.90 -7.12 14.25
N PRO A 13 -15.27 -8.40 14.13
CA PRO A 13 -15.30 -9.32 15.26
C PRO A 13 -14.29 -10.47 15.09
N ASP A 14 -13.23 -10.49 15.91
CA ASP A 14 -12.68 -11.70 16.56
C ASP A 14 -11.52 -11.25 17.46
N THR A 15 -11.78 -11.11 18.76
CA THR A 15 -10.68 -11.06 19.74
C THR A 15 -11.21 -11.72 21.00
N PRO A 16 -10.79 -12.94 21.33
CA PRO A 16 -11.06 -13.48 22.65
C PRO A 16 -10.27 -12.67 23.70
N ASP A 17 -10.96 -11.72 24.31
CA ASP A 17 -10.98 -11.45 25.76
C ASP A 17 -9.66 -11.13 26.51
N VAL A 18 -8.62 -10.53 25.89
CA VAL A 18 -7.64 -9.72 26.64
C VAL A 18 -7.09 -8.59 25.77
N SER A 19 -7.70 -7.41 25.81
CA SER A 19 -7.31 -6.29 24.94
C SER A 19 -5.91 -5.77 25.25
N GLU A 20 -5.08 -5.57 24.22
CA GLU A 20 -3.79 -4.84 24.24
C GLU A 20 -3.83 -3.56 25.11
N THR A 21 -4.97 -2.86 25.09
CA THR A 21 -5.25 -1.66 25.90
C THR A 21 -5.13 -1.90 27.41
N GLU A 22 -5.43 -3.11 27.89
CA GLU A 22 -5.31 -3.47 29.30
C GLU A 22 -3.86 -3.74 29.69
N LEU A 23 -3.09 -4.40 28.81
CA LEU A 23 -1.64 -4.59 28.98
C LEU A 23 -0.91 -3.24 29.03
N ARG A 24 -1.27 -2.29 28.15
CA ARG A 24 -0.71 -0.93 28.16
C ARG A 24 -0.98 -0.17 29.46
N LYS A 25 -2.02 -0.52 30.24
CA LYS A 25 -2.28 0.11 31.55
C LYS A 25 -1.48 -0.51 32.70
N GLN A 26 -0.91 -1.70 32.53
CA GLN A 26 -0.11 -2.35 33.57
C GLN A 26 1.29 -1.74 33.70
N LYS A 27 1.97 -2.04 34.80
CA LYS A 27 3.34 -1.59 35.03
C LYS A 27 4.32 -2.53 34.33
N VAL A 28 5.48 -1.99 33.98
CA VAL A 28 6.56 -2.73 33.28
C VAL A 28 6.97 -3.99 34.04
N ALA A 29 7.00 -3.95 35.37
CA ALA A 29 7.33 -5.12 36.17
C ALA A 29 6.30 -6.25 36.02
N ASP A 30 5.02 -5.93 35.98
CA ASP A 30 3.94 -6.91 35.77
C ASP A 30 3.98 -7.46 34.34
N LEU A 31 4.22 -6.58 33.35
CA LEU A 31 4.37 -6.98 31.95
C LEU A 31 5.56 -7.90 31.72
N ARG A 32 6.70 -7.69 32.40
CA ARG A 32 7.86 -8.59 32.32
C ARG A 32 7.56 -9.98 32.86
N VAL A 33 6.84 -10.03 33.98
CA VAL A 33 6.43 -11.30 34.60
C VAL A 33 5.44 -12.05 33.70
N ILE A 34 4.54 -11.34 33.04
CA ILE A 34 3.61 -11.91 32.06
C ILE A 34 4.39 -12.41 30.84
N ALA A 35 5.24 -11.58 30.24
CA ALA A 35 6.08 -11.94 29.09
C ALA A 35 6.92 -13.20 29.35
N GLU A 36 7.54 -13.33 30.53
CA GLU A 36 8.32 -14.51 30.89
C GLU A 36 7.45 -15.76 31.10
N GLN A 37 6.22 -15.60 31.61
CA GLN A 37 5.25 -16.70 31.72
C GLN A 37 4.72 -17.18 30.37
N GLU A 38 4.54 -16.26 29.41
CA GLU A 38 4.13 -16.57 28.04
C GLU A 38 5.30 -17.09 27.19
N GLY A 39 6.54 -16.95 27.65
CA GLY A 39 7.74 -17.48 26.99
C GLY A 39 8.47 -16.50 26.06
N VAL A 40 8.26 -15.19 26.22
CA VAL A 40 8.94 -14.14 25.47
C VAL A 40 10.44 -14.12 25.83
N PRO A 41 11.36 -14.39 24.88
CA PRO A 41 12.79 -14.35 25.15
C PRO A 41 13.27 -12.91 25.32
N GLY A 42 14.09 -12.65 26.35
CA GLY A 42 14.68 -11.32 26.57
C GLY A 42 13.75 -10.28 27.21
N ALA A 43 12.59 -10.69 27.74
CA ALA A 43 11.63 -9.79 28.39
C ALA A 43 12.24 -8.89 29.49
N GLY A 44 13.33 -9.32 30.15
CA GLY A 44 14.01 -8.55 31.18
C GLY A 44 14.58 -7.21 30.71
N ASP A 45 14.97 -7.12 29.44
CA ASP A 45 15.64 -5.96 28.85
C ASP A 45 14.70 -5.06 28.04
N LEU A 46 13.50 -5.56 27.69
CA LEU A 46 12.51 -4.85 26.89
C LEU A 46 11.86 -3.69 27.65
N HIS A 47 11.53 -2.64 26.91
CA HIS A 47 10.74 -1.51 27.40
C HIS A 47 9.24 -1.84 27.41
N LYS A 48 8.45 -0.97 28.06
CA LYS A 48 7.03 -1.21 28.30
C LYS A 48 6.26 -1.56 27.03
N ASP A 49 6.46 -0.78 25.99
CA ASP A 49 5.71 -0.90 24.74
C ASP A 49 6.11 -2.18 23.99
N GLU A 50 7.41 -2.50 23.96
CA GLU A 50 7.95 -3.75 23.38
C GLU A 50 7.48 -5.00 24.13
N LEU A 51 7.30 -4.90 25.46
CA LEU A 51 6.74 -5.99 26.25
C LEU A 51 5.28 -6.24 25.92
N VAL A 52 4.49 -5.18 25.76
CA VAL A 52 3.07 -5.33 25.41
C VAL A 52 2.94 -5.99 24.04
N ASP A 53 3.72 -5.51 23.07
CA ASP A 53 3.74 -6.02 21.70
C ASP A 53 4.14 -7.51 21.67
N ALA A 54 5.26 -7.86 22.30
CA ALA A 54 5.73 -9.25 22.35
C ALA A 54 4.78 -10.21 23.08
N ILE A 55 4.06 -9.75 24.11
CA ILE A 55 3.05 -10.55 24.82
C ILE A 55 1.83 -10.79 23.93
N VAL A 56 1.41 -9.77 23.16
CA VAL A 56 0.29 -9.88 22.22
C VAL A 56 0.66 -10.83 21.10
N ASP A 57 1.84 -10.67 20.50
CA ASP A 57 2.37 -11.53 19.43
C ASP A 57 2.39 -13.03 19.82
N VAL A 58 2.90 -13.33 21.02
CA VAL A 58 2.94 -14.70 21.55
C VAL A 58 1.54 -15.26 21.85
N ARG A 59 0.63 -14.44 22.38
CA ARG A 59 -0.74 -14.86 22.74
C ARG A 59 -1.68 -15.01 21.55
N GLU A 60 -1.48 -14.20 20.52
CA GLU A 60 -2.26 -14.26 19.28
C GLU A 60 -1.86 -15.43 18.39
N GLY A 61 -0.75 -16.13 18.71
CA GLY A 61 -0.43 -17.42 18.11
C GLY A 61 -0.30 -17.38 16.58
N HIS A 62 -0.05 -16.22 15.99
CA HIS A 62 0.39 -16.09 14.62
C HIS A 62 1.91 -16.05 14.63
N GLY A 63 2.50 -17.22 14.43
CA GLY A 63 3.92 -17.46 14.56
C GLY A 63 4.76 -16.39 13.86
N GLY A 64 5.56 -15.69 14.66
CA GLY A 64 6.70 -14.93 14.20
C GLY A 64 7.61 -15.83 13.36
N ALA A 65 7.56 -15.62 12.05
CA ALA A 65 8.58 -16.06 11.11
C ALA A 65 9.08 -14.81 10.40
N GLN A 66 9.91 -14.04 11.10
CA GLN A 66 10.81 -13.11 10.43
C GLN A 66 11.84 -13.94 9.66
N GLU A 67 11.84 -13.73 8.34
CA GLU A 67 12.80 -14.18 7.34
C GLU A 67 13.02 -15.69 7.19
N SER A 68 12.29 -16.27 6.25
CA SER A 68 12.87 -17.21 5.27
C SER A 68 11.96 -17.30 4.04
N ALA A 69 12.33 -16.53 3.01
CA ALA A 69 12.28 -16.97 1.62
C ALA A 69 10.95 -17.60 1.09
N ARG A 70 10.24 -16.79 0.29
CA ARG A 70 9.55 -17.19 -0.98
C ARG A 70 8.59 -18.39 -0.89
N GLU A 71 7.33 -18.09 -0.59
CA GLU A 71 6.18 -18.68 -1.28
C GLU A 71 5.18 -17.55 -1.57
N GLY A 72 5.41 -16.86 -2.70
CA GLY A 72 4.44 -15.96 -3.30
C GLY A 72 3.22 -16.77 -3.72
N GLY A 73 2.13 -16.61 -2.97
CA GLY A 73 0.80 -17.01 -3.39
C GLY A 73 -0.11 -15.81 -3.64
N GLY A 74 0.29 -14.62 -3.18
CA GLY A 74 -0.45 -13.39 -3.44
C GLY A 74 -0.08 -12.80 -4.79
N SER A 75 -1.08 -12.41 -5.57
CA SER A 75 -0.90 -11.58 -6.76
C SER A 75 -0.59 -10.14 -6.33
N ALA A 76 0.46 -9.55 -6.89
CA ALA A 76 0.85 -8.17 -6.62
C ALA A 76 -0.35 -7.19 -6.65
N GLY A 77 -0.38 -6.27 -5.69
CA GLY A 77 -1.47 -5.33 -5.42
C GLY A 77 -2.63 -5.88 -4.58
N GLU A 78 -2.46 -7.01 -3.89
CA GLU A 78 -3.45 -7.47 -2.90
C GLU A 78 -3.52 -6.56 -1.66
N PRO A 79 -4.62 -6.61 -0.88
CA PRO A 79 -4.77 -5.78 0.31
C PRO A 79 -3.58 -5.91 1.26
N GLY A 80 -2.97 -4.77 1.62
CA GLY A 80 -1.75 -4.72 2.43
C GLY A 80 -0.43 -4.82 1.64
N ASP A 81 -0.47 -4.93 0.31
CA ASP A 81 0.70 -4.89 -0.55
C ASP A 81 1.10 -3.44 -0.85
N GLY A 82 1.85 -2.83 0.07
CA GLY A 82 2.41 -1.49 -0.08
C GLY A 82 3.57 -1.40 -1.08
N GLY A 83 3.98 -2.52 -1.70
CA GLY A 83 5.18 -2.59 -2.52
C GLY A 83 6.48 -2.43 -1.70
N PRO A 84 7.65 -2.38 -2.36
CA PRO A 84 8.96 -2.38 -1.68
C PRO A 84 9.21 -1.11 -0.85
N ASP A 85 8.49 -0.03 -1.12
CA ASP A 85 8.62 1.26 -0.45
C ASP A 85 7.50 1.55 0.57
N ASP A 86 6.59 0.59 0.78
CA ASP A 86 5.45 0.74 1.70
C ASP A 86 4.57 1.95 1.33
N GLY A 87 4.35 2.16 0.03
CA GLY A 87 3.56 3.24 -0.54
C GLY A 87 4.20 4.62 -0.54
N ARG A 88 5.39 4.79 0.05
CA ARG A 88 6.08 6.08 0.16
C ARG A 88 6.61 6.58 -1.19
N VAL A 89 6.47 7.87 -1.43
CA VAL A 89 6.96 8.53 -2.65
C VAL A 89 8.48 8.44 -2.71
N ARG A 90 8.99 7.99 -3.85
CA ARG A 90 10.43 7.99 -4.14
C ARG A 90 10.88 9.41 -4.47
N THR A 91 11.90 9.92 -3.80
CA THR A 91 12.41 11.29 -4.04
C THR A 91 13.89 11.28 -4.38
N GLY A 92 14.26 11.98 -5.45
CA GLY A 92 15.62 12.11 -5.99
C GLY A 92 15.95 13.56 -6.41
N PRO A 93 17.21 13.84 -6.82
CA PRO A 93 17.68 15.19 -7.17
C PRO A 93 16.92 15.81 -8.33
N ASP A 94 16.35 14.99 -9.22
CA ASP A 94 15.60 15.39 -10.41
C ASP A 94 14.07 15.32 -10.23
N SER A 95 13.60 15.11 -8.99
CA SER A 95 12.16 15.09 -8.67
C SER A 95 11.44 16.31 -9.22
N SER A 96 10.37 16.10 -10.00
CA SER A 96 9.65 17.22 -10.61
C SER A 96 9.07 18.16 -9.55
N LYS A 97 9.03 19.47 -9.86
CA LYS A 97 8.35 20.46 -8.99
C LYS A 97 6.87 20.14 -8.75
N SER A 98 6.25 19.32 -9.61
CA SER A 98 4.90 18.79 -9.48
C SER A 98 4.74 17.77 -8.35
N LEU A 99 5.79 17.02 -7.99
CA LEU A 99 5.75 16.12 -6.82
C LEU A 99 5.59 16.91 -5.51
N LYS A 100 6.12 18.13 -5.43
CA LYS A 100 5.99 19.00 -4.24
C LYS A 100 4.55 19.45 -3.92
N TYR A 101 3.65 19.38 -4.89
CA TYR A 101 2.25 19.79 -4.73
C TYR A 101 1.27 18.61 -4.77
N SER A 102 1.79 17.41 -5.04
CA SER A 102 1.01 16.18 -5.06
C SER A 102 0.91 15.63 -3.65
N GLN A 103 -0.27 15.13 -3.27
CA GLN A 103 -0.46 14.46 -1.98
C GLN A 103 0.02 13.02 -2.09
N GLU A 104 0.79 12.57 -1.10
CA GLU A 104 1.20 11.18 -0.95
C GLU A 104 0.03 10.35 -0.44
N ILE A 105 -0.26 9.26 -1.14
CA ILE A 105 -1.30 8.29 -0.79
C ILE A 105 -0.62 6.94 -0.58
N THR A 106 -0.58 6.44 0.65
CA THR A 106 0.03 5.14 0.97
C THR A 106 -1.00 4.02 1.08
N SER A 107 -2.26 4.37 1.32
CA SER A 107 -3.36 3.43 1.54
C SER A 107 -4.59 3.82 0.73
N PRO A 108 -5.40 2.85 0.26
CA PRO A 108 -6.63 3.14 -0.48
C PRO A 108 -7.70 3.90 0.32
N ASP A 109 -7.58 3.94 1.65
CA ASP A 109 -8.50 4.69 2.53
C ASP A 109 -8.09 6.17 2.70
N ASP A 110 -6.93 6.60 2.18
CA ASP A 110 -6.50 7.99 2.30
C ASP A 110 -7.30 8.89 1.36
N ASP A 111 -8.10 9.80 1.94
CA ASP A 111 -8.91 10.74 1.18
C ASP A 111 -8.06 11.88 0.58
N PRO A 112 -8.34 12.29 -0.68
CA PRO A 112 -7.71 13.45 -1.27
C PRO A 112 -8.09 14.71 -0.48
N GLU A 113 -7.11 15.52 -0.09
CA GLU A 113 -7.33 16.78 0.62
C GLU A 113 -8.29 17.72 -0.15
N ARG A 114 -8.31 17.61 -1.49
CA ARG A 114 -9.19 18.37 -2.39
C ARG A 114 -9.46 17.62 -3.70
N GLU A 115 -10.71 17.72 -4.16
CA GLU A 115 -11.15 17.24 -5.48
C GLU A 115 -10.26 17.81 -6.61
N GLY A 116 -9.83 16.93 -7.53
CA GLY A 116 -9.02 17.31 -8.68
C GLY A 116 -7.55 17.62 -8.38
N ARG A 117 -7.05 17.36 -7.17
CA ARG A 117 -5.61 17.43 -6.87
C ARG A 117 -4.87 16.26 -7.53
N SER A 118 -3.60 16.48 -7.88
CA SER A 118 -2.69 15.38 -8.22
C SER A 118 -2.30 14.61 -6.97
N LEU A 119 -2.40 13.29 -7.04
CA LEU A 119 -1.98 12.36 -6.01
C LEU A 119 -0.76 11.59 -6.50
N VAL A 120 0.04 11.09 -5.58
CA VAL A 120 1.22 10.28 -5.88
C VAL A 120 1.31 9.11 -4.92
N THR A 121 1.62 7.93 -5.44
CA THR A 121 1.78 6.71 -4.66
C THR A 121 2.83 5.80 -5.28
N THR A 122 3.39 4.91 -4.46
CA THR A 122 4.14 3.73 -4.91
C THR A 122 3.48 2.42 -4.45
N SER A 123 2.33 2.52 -3.78
CA SER A 123 1.63 1.40 -3.18
C SER A 123 0.96 0.55 -4.25
N HIS A 124 1.30 -0.74 -4.30
CA HIS A 124 0.78 -1.65 -5.31
C HIS A 124 -0.73 -1.83 -5.14
N GLU A 125 -1.22 -1.94 -3.90
CA GLU A 125 -2.65 -2.02 -3.62
C GLU A 125 -3.42 -0.78 -4.08
N VAL A 126 -2.88 0.42 -3.85
CA VAL A 126 -3.53 1.69 -4.25
C VAL A 126 -3.63 1.76 -5.77
N ILE A 127 -2.53 1.46 -6.46
CA ILE A 127 -2.48 1.50 -7.93
C ILE A 127 -3.45 0.49 -8.53
N ARG A 128 -3.45 -0.74 -7.99
CA ARG A 128 -4.31 -1.81 -8.49
C ARG A 128 -5.78 -1.49 -8.27
N GLN A 129 -6.17 -1.08 -7.05
CA GLN A 129 -7.54 -0.72 -6.75
C GLN A 129 -8.02 0.47 -7.59
N TRP A 130 -7.17 1.50 -7.74
CA TRP A 130 -7.48 2.66 -8.56
C TRP A 130 -7.74 2.28 -10.02
N ALA A 131 -6.93 1.39 -10.58
CA ALA A 131 -7.07 0.90 -11.95
C ALA A 131 -8.31 0.00 -12.09
N GLU A 132 -8.49 -1.00 -11.23
CA GLU A 132 -9.60 -1.95 -11.28
C GLU A 132 -10.96 -1.24 -11.13
N SER A 133 -11.06 -0.22 -10.27
CA SER A 133 -12.28 0.60 -10.13
C SER A 133 -12.67 1.35 -11.41
N ARG A 134 -11.76 1.44 -12.39
CA ARG A 134 -11.93 2.14 -13.67
C ARG A 134 -11.86 1.19 -14.86
N ASP A 135 -11.95 -0.12 -14.62
CA ASP A 135 -11.77 -1.18 -15.62
C ASP A 135 -10.39 -1.14 -16.30
N GLY A 136 -9.38 -0.67 -15.55
CA GLY A 136 -7.99 -0.56 -16.00
C GLY A 136 -7.24 -1.89 -15.93
N VAL A 137 -6.67 -2.30 -17.07
CA VAL A 137 -5.90 -3.54 -17.21
C VAL A 137 -4.41 -3.21 -17.38
N PRO A 138 -3.51 -3.78 -16.56
CA PRO A 138 -2.06 -3.58 -16.71
C PRO A 138 -1.59 -3.97 -18.11
N SER A 139 -0.92 -3.03 -18.76
CA SER A 139 -0.54 -3.15 -20.17
C SER A 139 0.84 -2.56 -20.43
N THR A 140 1.47 -2.98 -21.51
CA THR A 140 2.73 -2.41 -21.98
C THR A 140 2.68 -2.12 -23.47
N VAL A 141 3.51 -1.18 -23.94
CA VAL A 141 3.74 -0.96 -25.37
C VAL A 141 4.93 -1.80 -25.82
N GLU A 142 4.67 -2.83 -26.63
CA GLU A 142 5.72 -3.69 -27.19
C GLU A 142 6.73 -2.86 -28.01
N GLY A 143 8.02 -3.15 -27.86
CA GLY A 143 9.09 -2.54 -28.66
C GLY A 143 9.61 -1.17 -28.21
N THR A 144 9.17 -0.66 -27.05
CA THR A 144 9.68 0.60 -26.46
C THR A 144 10.68 0.41 -25.31
N GLY A 145 10.93 -0.84 -24.91
CA GLY A 145 11.91 -1.22 -23.87
C GLY A 145 13.21 -1.76 -24.47
N PRO A 146 14.36 -1.60 -23.79
CA PRO A 146 15.59 -2.29 -24.17
C PRO A 146 15.52 -3.79 -23.78
N GLY A 147 15.60 -4.70 -24.76
CA GLY A 147 15.74 -6.14 -24.51
C GLY A 147 14.47 -6.82 -24.01
N ASP A 148 14.59 -7.64 -22.96
CA ASP A 148 13.52 -8.45 -22.34
C ASP A 148 12.65 -7.68 -21.32
N THR A 149 12.91 -6.41 -21.07
CA THR A 149 12.12 -5.61 -20.11
C THR A 149 10.88 -5.02 -20.79
N LEU A 150 9.75 -4.99 -20.08
CA LEU A 150 8.52 -4.33 -20.54
C LEU A 150 8.82 -2.90 -21.02
N GLY A 151 8.14 -2.44 -22.07
CA GLY A 151 8.33 -1.11 -22.63
C GLY A 151 7.79 0.02 -21.74
N VAL A 152 7.06 0.95 -22.32
CA VAL A 152 6.32 1.96 -21.55
C VAL A 152 5.15 1.26 -20.84
N LEU A 153 5.18 1.30 -19.50
CA LEU A 153 4.09 0.80 -18.66
C LEU A 153 2.83 1.67 -18.87
N ARG A 154 1.70 1.01 -19.12
CA ARG A 154 0.40 1.60 -19.36
C ARG A 154 -0.69 0.85 -18.59
N LEU A 155 -1.88 1.45 -18.56
CA LEU A 155 -3.12 0.83 -18.11
C LEU A 155 -4.11 1.01 -19.26
N ASP A 156 -4.70 -0.09 -19.72
CA ASP A 156 -5.72 -0.12 -20.77
C ASP A 156 -7.10 -0.02 -20.13
N PHE A 157 -7.90 0.97 -20.54
CA PHE A 157 -9.25 1.22 -20.01
C PHE A 157 -10.35 0.91 -21.05
N GLY A 158 -10.04 0.12 -22.10
CA GLY A 158 -11.04 -0.33 -23.09
C GLY A 158 -11.39 0.70 -24.18
N GLY A 159 -10.43 1.52 -24.62
CA GLY A 159 -10.57 2.49 -25.71
C GLY A 159 -9.97 2.04 -27.06
N ASP A 160 -10.08 2.87 -28.10
CA ASP A 160 -9.53 2.63 -29.46
C ASP A 160 -7.98 2.53 -29.48
N ASP A 161 -7.32 2.94 -28.39
CA ASP A 161 -5.87 2.85 -28.20
C ASP A 161 -5.36 1.45 -27.81
N GLY A 162 -6.26 0.48 -27.57
CA GLY A 162 -5.92 -0.89 -27.14
C GLY A 162 -5.14 -1.71 -28.18
N ASP A 163 -5.25 -1.38 -29.48
CA ASP A 163 -4.62 -2.15 -30.58
C ASP A 163 -3.08 -2.19 -30.55
N ARG A 164 -2.43 -1.34 -29.75
CA ARG A 164 -0.96 -1.30 -29.58
C ARG A 164 -0.49 -1.69 -28.18
N LEU A 165 -1.42 -2.06 -27.31
CA LEU A 165 -1.15 -2.41 -25.92
C LEU A 165 -1.16 -3.93 -25.79
N THR A 166 -0.15 -4.46 -25.12
CA THR A 166 -0.09 -5.86 -24.72
C THR A 166 -0.46 -5.95 -23.25
N HIS A 167 -1.55 -6.66 -22.94
CA HIS A 167 -1.95 -6.94 -21.56
C HIS A 167 -0.89 -7.81 -20.89
N VAL A 168 -0.48 -7.42 -19.69
CA VAL A 168 0.51 -8.12 -18.86
C VAL A 168 -0.09 -8.43 -17.50
N SER A 169 0.54 -9.29 -16.70
CA SER A 169 0.10 -9.47 -15.32
C SER A 169 0.46 -8.27 -14.45
N TRP A 170 -0.28 -8.09 -13.34
CA TRP A 170 0.08 -7.10 -12.32
C TRP A 170 1.49 -7.33 -11.76
N ASP A 171 1.88 -8.59 -11.59
CA ASP A 171 3.22 -8.98 -11.13
C ASP A 171 4.32 -8.44 -12.06
N GLU A 172 4.21 -8.68 -13.37
CA GLU A 172 5.18 -8.19 -14.36
C GLU A 172 5.20 -6.66 -14.45
N TRP A 173 4.02 -6.05 -14.32
CA TRP A 173 3.87 -4.59 -14.34
C TRP A 173 4.54 -3.95 -13.13
N PHE A 174 4.26 -4.46 -11.92
CA PHE A 174 4.83 -3.96 -10.67
C PHE A 174 6.32 -4.24 -10.57
N ALA A 175 6.77 -5.43 -11.00
CA ALA A 175 8.20 -5.74 -11.08
C ALA A 175 8.97 -4.69 -11.90
N THR A 176 8.43 -4.29 -13.06
CA THR A 176 9.04 -3.24 -13.88
C THR A 176 8.92 -1.85 -13.25
N PHE A 177 7.79 -1.57 -12.60
CA PHE A 177 7.54 -0.30 -11.90
C PHE A 177 8.54 -0.07 -10.76
N ASP A 178 8.81 -1.11 -9.98
CA ASP A 178 9.75 -1.08 -8.86
C ASP A 178 11.21 -1.11 -9.31
N GLU A 179 11.56 -1.96 -10.29
CA GLU A 179 12.91 -2.01 -10.85
C GLU A 179 13.36 -0.63 -11.35
N ARG A 180 12.42 0.14 -11.88
CA ARG A 180 12.65 1.49 -12.41
C ARG A 180 12.48 2.60 -11.38
N GLY A 181 12.14 2.29 -10.13
CA GLY A 181 11.94 3.28 -9.08
C GLY A 181 10.88 4.33 -9.42
N LEU A 182 9.79 3.94 -10.09
CA LEU A 182 8.79 4.88 -10.59
C LEU A 182 7.84 5.37 -9.47
N ASN A 183 7.34 6.58 -9.61
CA ASN A 183 6.21 7.10 -8.84
C ASN A 183 4.97 7.07 -9.71
N PHE A 184 3.85 6.60 -9.15
CA PHE A 184 2.55 6.63 -9.81
C PHE A 184 1.83 7.93 -9.45
N ILE A 185 1.77 8.86 -10.40
CA ILE A 185 1.08 10.14 -10.23
C ILE A 185 -0.26 10.03 -10.94
N TYR A 186 -1.35 10.27 -10.22
CA TYR A 186 -2.70 10.14 -10.75
C TYR A 186 -3.62 11.24 -10.27
N GLN A 187 -4.82 11.27 -10.84
CA GLN A 187 -5.89 12.15 -10.40
C GLN A 187 -7.14 11.29 -10.19
N GLU A 188 -7.86 11.49 -9.09
CA GLU A 188 -9.09 10.75 -8.83
C GLU A 188 -10.25 11.23 -9.69
N ASP A 189 -10.45 12.55 -9.72
CA ASP A 189 -11.58 13.19 -10.39
C ASP A 189 -11.14 14.31 -11.34
N HIS A 190 -11.86 14.44 -12.44
CA HIS A 190 -11.86 15.66 -13.24
C HIS A 190 -12.55 16.80 -12.49
N THR A 191 -12.30 18.05 -12.90
CA THR A 191 -13.01 19.24 -12.41
C THR A 191 -14.54 19.15 -12.56
N ASP A 192 -15.03 18.28 -13.44
CA ASP A 192 -16.46 18.00 -13.63
C ASP A 192 -17.03 16.93 -12.65
N GLY A 193 -16.23 16.42 -11.70
CA GLY A 193 -16.63 15.37 -10.74
C GLY A 193 -16.75 13.97 -11.34
N ARG A 194 -16.14 13.73 -12.51
CA ARG A 194 -16.08 12.41 -13.15
C ARG A 194 -14.76 11.74 -12.80
N PRO A 195 -14.72 10.40 -12.63
CA PRO A 195 -13.47 9.70 -12.39
C PRO A 195 -12.49 9.96 -13.55
N SER A 196 -11.27 10.34 -13.21
CA SER A 196 -10.19 10.56 -14.16
C SER A 196 -9.44 9.26 -14.41
N THR A 197 -9.10 8.98 -15.66
CA THR A 197 -8.18 7.89 -16.07
C THR A 197 -6.76 8.41 -16.29
N PHE A 198 -6.51 9.68 -15.91
CA PHE A 198 -5.21 10.29 -16.06
C PHE A 198 -4.23 9.75 -15.02
N PHE A 199 -3.17 9.12 -15.51
CA PHE A 199 -2.00 8.79 -14.72
C PHE A 199 -0.72 9.10 -15.50
N ARG A 200 0.37 9.30 -14.77
CA ARG A 200 1.72 9.46 -15.26
C ARG A 200 2.68 8.71 -14.34
N LEU A 201 3.66 8.06 -14.95
CA LEU A 201 4.79 7.50 -14.23
C LEU A 201 5.95 8.47 -14.29
N GLU A 202 6.55 8.78 -13.14
CA GLU A 202 7.74 9.62 -13.05
C GLU A 202 8.88 8.82 -12.41
N ASN A 203 10.11 9.01 -12.89
CA ASN A 203 11.29 8.47 -12.22
C ASN A 203 12.06 9.66 -11.60
N PRO A 204 12.22 9.69 -10.26
CA PRO A 204 12.86 10.81 -9.56
C PRO A 204 14.39 10.84 -9.70
N ASP A 205 14.99 9.76 -10.19
CA ASP A 205 16.43 9.57 -10.44
C ASP A 205 16.77 9.66 -11.94
N ARG A 206 15.80 10.03 -12.79
CA ARG A 206 16.03 10.18 -14.22
C ARG A 206 16.87 11.43 -14.49
N GLU A 207 18.14 11.23 -14.80
CA GLU A 207 18.89 12.18 -15.62
C GLU A 207 18.20 12.24 -16.99
N ASP A 208 17.47 13.32 -17.27
CA ASP A 208 17.01 13.62 -18.62
C ASP A 208 18.25 13.78 -19.53
N GLY A 209 18.54 12.74 -20.32
CA GLY A 209 19.53 12.78 -21.40
C GLY A 209 19.03 13.51 -22.63
#